data_AF-A0A1W1VJH0-F1
#
_entry.id   AF-A0A1W1VJH0-F1
#
_cell.length_a   1.000
_cell.length_b   1.000
_cell.length_c   1.000
_cell.angle_alpha   90.00
_cell.angle_beta   90.00
_cell.angle_gamma   90.00
#
_symmetry.space_group_name_H-M   'P 1'
#
loop_
_entity.id
_entity.type
_entity.pdbx_description
1 polymer ?
#
loop_
_entity_poly.entity_id
_entity_poly.type
_entity_poly.pdbx_seq_one_letter_code
_entity_poly.pdbx_strand_id
1 'polypeptide(L)'
;MGLKGQSKESSNFERTIFPEGTYDMVLDKAIVMMGKPSQYAPEGAPKIMFIWKWTDEEGTEFELTDYLGFPKNMKWNEKSAFWKRAGEIAGLTFTNDNAGLLDIDLGEFIQSYTELLEHITSKDDRGNSEKAHVKGLSVGDQELLGKKCRLVVGVWDNGEKQGNEIAKVMQIAAASGPRKPTKAAPTTQSAPAAQKAAPAPRPAPAAPTGQAEVDLPF
;
A
#
# COMPACT_ATOMS: atom_id res chain seq x y z
N MET A 1 -23.37 -18.51 10.70
CA MET A 1 -23.58 -19.08 9.35
C MET A 1 -22.20 -19.37 8.79
N GLY A 2 -21.86 -20.64 8.63
CA GLY A 2 -20.51 -21.08 8.25
C GLY A 2 -20.22 -20.79 6.78
N LEU A 3 -19.05 -20.21 6.51
CA LEU A 3 -18.50 -20.10 5.17
C LEU A 3 -17.95 -21.48 4.78
N LYS A 4 -18.74 -22.25 4.04
CA LYS A 4 -18.26 -23.49 3.42
C LYS A 4 -17.52 -23.11 2.13
N GLY A 5 -16.20 -23.15 2.17
CA GLY A 5 -15.39 -23.21 0.96
C GLY A 5 -15.69 -24.51 0.22
N GLN A 6 -16.15 -24.42 -1.03
CA GLN A 6 -16.23 -25.58 -1.90
C GLN A 6 -14.85 -25.82 -2.50
N SER A 7 -14.13 -26.82 -1.99
CA SER A 7 -12.92 -27.31 -2.67
C SER A 7 -13.35 -28.16 -3.87
N LYS A 8 -13.04 -27.71 -5.08
CA LYS A 8 -13.01 -28.61 -6.24
C LYS A 8 -11.54 -28.95 -6.52
N GLU A 9 -11.21 -30.19 -6.24
CA GLU A 9 -9.92 -30.81 -6.55
C GLU A 9 -9.69 -30.83 -8.07
N SER A 10 -8.81 -29.96 -8.55
CA SER A 10 -7.98 -30.21 -9.73
C SER A 10 -6.84 -29.17 -9.79
N SER A 11 -5.73 -29.46 -9.11
CA SER A 11 -4.42 -28.83 -9.35
C SER A 11 -4.43 -27.30 -9.54
N ASN A 12 -4.92 -26.55 -8.54
CA ASN A 12 -5.07 -25.08 -8.61
C ASN A 12 -4.25 -24.41 -7.51
N PHE A 13 -3.30 -23.54 -7.90
CA PHE A 13 -2.83 -22.46 -7.04
C PHE A 13 -4.02 -21.51 -6.89
N GLU A 14 -4.98 -21.85 -6.00
CA GLU A 14 -6.13 -21.00 -5.72
C GLU A 14 -5.60 -19.68 -5.16
N ARG A 15 -5.58 -18.64 -5.99
CA ARG A 15 -5.35 -17.28 -5.51
C ARG A 15 -6.44 -17.01 -4.48
N THR A 16 -6.07 -16.93 -3.21
CA THR A 16 -6.98 -16.48 -2.17
C THR A 16 -7.43 -15.07 -2.53
N ILE A 17 -8.70 -14.92 -2.89
CA ILE A 17 -9.30 -13.61 -3.13
C ILE A 17 -9.78 -13.10 -1.77
N PHE A 18 -9.09 -12.09 -1.26
CA PHE A 18 -9.53 -11.39 -0.05
C PHE A 18 -10.72 -10.49 -0.38
N PRO A 19 -11.80 -10.49 0.42
CA PRO A 19 -12.84 -9.48 0.32
C PRO A 19 -12.26 -8.08 0.49
N GLU A 20 -12.92 -7.07 -0.09
CA GLU A 20 -12.53 -5.69 0.15
C GLU A 20 -12.56 -5.35 1.63
N GLY A 21 -11.51 -4.71 2.11
CA GLY A 21 -11.37 -4.46 3.53
C GLY A 21 -9.97 -4.05 3.95
N THR A 22 -9.74 -4.13 5.25
CA THR A 22 -8.48 -3.75 5.85
C THR A 22 -7.95 -4.90 6.69
N TYR A 23 -6.73 -5.35 6.40
CA TYR A 23 -6.14 -6.55 6.96
C TYR A 23 -4.76 -6.24 7.56
N ASP A 24 -4.50 -6.76 8.75
CA ASP A 24 -3.18 -6.65 9.37
C ASP A 24 -2.33 -7.85 8.93
N MET A 25 -1.48 -7.63 7.93
CA MET A 25 -0.67 -8.67 7.28
C MET A 25 0.82 -8.46 7.55
N VAL A 26 1.59 -9.53 7.46
CA VAL A 26 3.06 -9.50 7.54
C VAL A 26 3.64 -9.61 6.13
N LEU A 27 4.62 -8.77 5.78
CA LEU A 27 5.38 -8.98 4.55
C LEU A 27 6.29 -10.19 4.74
N ASP A 28 5.89 -11.36 4.26
CA ASP A 28 6.59 -12.63 4.52
C ASP A 28 7.87 -12.73 3.68
N LYS A 29 7.74 -12.48 2.37
CA LYS A 29 8.82 -12.67 1.40
C LYS A 29 8.63 -11.77 0.19
N ALA A 30 9.72 -11.51 -0.51
CA ALA A 30 9.73 -10.82 -1.79
C ALA A 30 10.47 -11.66 -2.84
N ILE A 31 9.96 -11.67 -4.08
CA ILE A 31 10.51 -12.46 -5.19
C ILE A 31 10.57 -11.58 -6.43
N VAL A 32 11.72 -11.52 -7.09
CA VAL A 32 11.88 -10.87 -8.39
C VAL A 32 11.76 -11.92 -9.50
N MET A 33 11.00 -11.60 -10.55
CA MET A 33 10.74 -12.50 -11.66
C MET A 33 10.46 -11.74 -12.96
N MET A 34 10.58 -12.43 -14.09
CA MET A 34 10.12 -11.86 -15.36
C MET A 34 8.59 -11.93 -15.45
N GLY A 35 7.95 -10.77 -15.62
CA GLY A 35 6.52 -10.67 -15.86
C GLY A 35 6.13 -11.23 -17.22
N LYS A 36 4.88 -11.65 -17.38
CA LYS A 36 4.39 -12.16 -18.67
C LYS A 36 4.45 -11.07 -19.76
N PRO A 37 4.72 -11.45 -21.02
CA PRO A 37 4.52 -10.59 -22.18
C PRO A 37 3.20 -9.83 -22.16
N SER A 38 3.23 -8.58 -22.60
CA SER A 38 2.06 -7.73 -22.75
C SER A 38 2.21 -6.84 -23.98
N GLN A 39 1.12 -6.20 -24.42
CA GLN A 39 1.14 -5.25 -25.54
C GLN A 39 2.13 -4.08 -25.35
N TYR A 40 2.45 -3.73 -24.09
CA TYR A 40 3.38 -2.64 -23.76
C TYR A 40 4.80 -3.16 -23.45
N ALA A 41 4.97 -4.46 -23.26
CA ALA A 41 6.25 -5.11 -22.98
C ALA A 41 6.22 -6.53 -23.59
N PRO A 42 6.50 -6.67 -24.91
CA PRO A 42 6.35 -7.93 -25.64
C PRO A 42 7.24 -9.07 -25.13
N GLU A 43 8.37 -8.74 -24.53
CA GLU A 43 9.30 -9.71 -23.94
C GLU A 43 9.00 -9.98 -22.45
N GLY A 44 8.00 -9.30 -21.89
CA GLY A 44 7.82 -9.20 -20.45
C GLY A 44 8.62 -8.05 -19.86
N ALA A 45 8.48 -7.85 -18.55
CA ALA A 45 9.26 -6.87 -17.81
C ALA A 45 9.53 -7.38 -16.40
N PRO A 46 10.67 -7.06 -15.78
CA PRO A 46 10.96 -7.41 -14.40
C PRO A 46 9.87 -6.94 -13.45
N LYS A 47 9.42 -7.85 -12.59
CA LYS A 47 8.44 -7.61 -11.55
C LYS A 47 9.01 -8.05 -10.22
N ILE A 48 8.60 -7.37 -9.16
CA ILE A 48 8.78 -7.85 -7.80
C ILE A 48 7.41 -8.18 -7.23
N MET A 49 7.36 -9.35 -6.60
CA MET A 49 6.21 -9.91 -5.96
C MET A 49 6.41 -9.77 -4.45
N PHE A 50 5.58 -8.99 -3.79
CA PHE A 50 5.48 -8.99 -2.34
C PHE A 50 4.41 -9.98 -1.91
N ILE A 51 4.79 -10.93 -1.06
CA ILE A 51 3.87 -11.94 -0.53
C ILE A 51 3.55 -11.58 0.91
N TRP A 52 2.28 -11.27 1.13
CA TRP A 52 1.72 -10.85 2.41
C TRP A 52 1.04 -12.03 3.05
N LYS A 53 1.31 -12.24 4.33
CA LYS A 53 0.75 -13.33 5.11
C LYS A 53 -0.27 -12.79 6.10
N TRP A 54 -1.45 -13.38 6.10
CA TRP A 54 -2.51 -13.11 7.05
C TRP A 54 -2.88 -14.40 7.77
N THR A 55 -3.10 -14.32 9.08
CA THR A 55 -3.56 -15.44 9.89
C THR A 55 -4.93 -15.09 10.45
N ASP A 56 -5.90 -15.98 10.25
CA ASP A 56 -7.25 -15.80 10.78
C ASP A 56 -7.34 -16.11 12.28
N GLU A 57 -8.54 -16.01 12.85
CA GLU A 57 -8.79 -16.29 14.27
C GLU A 57 -8.64 -17.79 14.61
N GLU A 58 -8.71 -18.67 13.62
CA GLU A 58 -8.59 -20.13 13.76
C GLU A 58 -7.14 -20.60 13.58
N GLY A 59 -6.21 -19.69 13.25
CA GLY A 59 -4.79 -19.99 13.01
C GLY A 59 -4.48 -20.41 11.58
N THR A 60 -5.44 -20.32 10.66
CA THR A 60 -5.24 -20.62 9.24
C THR A 60 -4.49 -19.48 8.57
N GLU A 61 -3.47 -19.83 7.78
CA GLU A 61 -2.62 -18.86 7.09
C GLU A 61 -3.04 -18.70 5.63
N PHE A 62 -3.12 -17.45 5.19
CA PHE A 62 -3.47 -17.07 3.82
C PHE A 62 -2.41 -16.14 3.25
N GLU A 63 -2.11 -16.30 1.97
CA GLU A 63 -1.16 -15.46 1.25
C GLU A 63 -1.89 -14.51 0.29
N LEU A 64 -1.59 -13.22 0.37
CA LEU A 64 -1.97 -12.21 -0.60
C LEU A 64 -0.73 -11.81 -1.41
N THR A 65 -0.83 -11.93 -2.73
CA THR A 65 0.28 -11.59 -3.63
C THR A 65 0.11 -10.22 -4.28
N ASP A 66 1.12 -9.37 -4.15
CA ASP A 66 1.17 -8.03 -4.73
C ASP A 66 2.26 -7.92 -5.80
N TYR A 67 1.86 -7.56 -7.02
CA TYR A 67 2.75 -7.54 -8.18
C TYR A 67 3.11 -6.11 -8.57
N LEU A 68 4.38 -5.75 -8.39
CA LEU A 68 4.89 -4.41 -8.65
C LEU A 68 5.92 -4.43 -9.78
N GLY A 69 6.02 -3.33 -10.53
CA GLY A 69 7.11 -3.14 -11.48
C GLY A 69 8.44 -3.03 -10.74
N PHE A 70 9.43 -3.86 -11.08
CA PHE A 70 10.76 -3.74 -10.49
C PHE A 70 11.48 -2.52 -11.10
N PRO A 71 12.11 -1.64 -10.30
CA PRO A 71 12.72 -0.42 -10.80
C PRO A 71 13.93 -0.73 -11.69
N LYS A 72 13.96 -0.13 -12.88
CA LYS A 72 15.08 -0.29 -13.81
C LYS A 72 16.35 0.30 -13.20
N ASN A 73 17.42 -0.50 -13.11
CA ASN A 73 18.70 -0.10 -12.51
C ASN A 73 18.55 0.50 -11.09
N MET A 74 17.53 0.09 -10.33
CA MET A 74 17.23 0.64 -9.00
C MET A 74 17.10 2.18 -8.98
N LYS A 75 16.77 2.81 -10.12
CA LYS A 75 16.59 4.26 -10.18
C LYS A 75 15.25 4.67 -9.57
N TRP A 76 15.28 5.74 -8.79
CA TRP A 76 14.07 6.35 -8.24
C TRP A 76 13.13 6.82 -9.35
N ASN A 77 11.83 6.62 -9.12
CA ASN A 77 10.77 7.08 -9.99
C ASN A 77 9.50 7.30 -9.16
N GLU A 78 9.03 8.55 -9.10
CA GLU A 78 7.83 8.96 -8.35
C GLU A 78 6.56 8.18 -8.75
N LYS A 79 6.45 7.78 -10.03
CA LYS A 79 5.29 7.03 -10.54
C LYS A 79 5.37 5.53 -10.25
N SER A 80 6.46 5.05 -9.67
CA SER A 80 6.66 3.64 -9.40
C SER A 80 5.87 3.20 -8.18
N ALA A 81 4.94 2.27 -8.39
CA ALA A 81 4.23 1.60 -7.29
C ALA A 81 5.20 0.89 -6.33
N PHE A 82 6.35 0.42 -6.81
CA PHE A 82 7.38 -0.19 -5.97
C PHE A 82 7.94 0.80 -4.94
N TRP A 83 8.41 1.96 -5.39
CA TRP A 83 8.97 2.99 -4.49
C TRP A 83 7.91 3.48 -3.51
N LYS A 84 6.70 3.75 -4.00
CA LYS A 84 5.57 4.10 -3.13
C LYS A 84 5.33 3.02 -2.07
N ARG A 85 5.29 1.74 -2.47
CA ARG A 85 5.00 0.63 -1.56
C ARG A 85 6.09 0.42 -0.52
N ALA A 86 7.36 0.39 -0.93
CA ALA A 86 8.49 0.29 -0.01
C ALA A 86 8.47 1.44 1.02
N GLY A 87 8.17 2.66 0.55
CA GLY A 87 7.99 3.83 1.40
C GLY A 87 6.84 3.68 2.41
N GLU A 88 5.66 3.22 1.96
CA GLU A 88 4.50 2.99 2.85
C GLU A 88 4.80 1.97 3.96
N ILE A 89 5.56 0.92 3.65
CA ILE A 89 6.00 -0.11 4.62
C ILE A 89 6.99 0.50 5.62
N ALA A 90 7.95 1.28 5.11
CA ALA A 90 8.96 1.95 5.91
C ALA A 90 8.44 3.19 6.66
N GLY A 91 7.25 3.70 6.30
CA GLY A 91 6.63 4.87 6.94
C GLY A 91 7.21 6.19 6.45
N LEU A 92 7.79 6.20 5.25
CA LEU A 92 8.45 7.34 4.66
C LEU A 92 8.03 7.52 3.20
N THR A 93 8.05 8.75 2.73
CA THR A 93 7.87 9.02 1.31
C THR A 93 9.24 9.09 0.66
N PHE A 94 9.45 8.26 -0.36
CA PHE A 94 10.68 8.30 -1.14
C PHE A 94 10.69 9.52 -2.06
N THR A 95 11.79 10.26 -2.00
CA THR A 95 12.18 11.32 -2.92
C THR A 95 13.51 10.92 -3.58
N ASN A 96 13.97 11.69 -4.56
CA ASN A 96 15.28 11.46 -5.16
C ASN A 96 16.42 11.52 -4.12
N ASP A 97 16.25 12.32 -3.06
CA ASP A 97 17.29 12.57 -2.05
C ASP A 97 17.47 11.40 -1.06
N ASN A 98 16.42 10.61 -0.85
CA ASN A 98 16.44 9.51 0.12
C ASN A 98 16.24 8.12 -0.51
N ALA A 99 16.11 8.03 -1.84
CA ALA A 99 15.96 6.76 -2.54
C ALA A 99 17.14 5.80 -2.32
N GLY A 100 18.34 6.33 -2.09
CA GLY A 100 19.53 5.54 -1.76
C GLY A 100 19.49 4.88 -0.38
N LEU A 101 18.47 5.14 0.45
CA LEU A 101 18.27 4.43 1.71
C LEU A 101 17.70 3.03 1.52
N LEU A 102 17.06 2.75 0.38
CA LEU A 102 16.52 1.43 0.08
C LEU A 102 17.65 0.50 -0.36
N ASP A 103 17.75 -0.65 0.31
CA ASP A 103 18.65 -1.73 -0.06
C ASP A 103 17.86 -3.02 -0.33
N ILE A 104 18.33 -3.79 -1.32
CA ILE A 104 17.76 -5.08 -1.70
C ILE A 104 18.90 -6.08 -1.83
N ASP A 105 18.93 -7.05 -0.93
CA ASP A 105 19.83 -8.19 -1.02
C ASP A 105 19.16 -9.31 -1.82
N LEU A 106 19.75 -9.65 -2.97
CA LEU A 106 19.31 -10.72 -3.88
C LEU A 106 20.19 -11.98 -3.77
N GLY A 107 21.13 -12.00 -2.83
CA GLY A 107 22.14 -13.04 -2.65
C GLY A 107 23.45 -12.76 -3.38
N GLU A 108 24.51 -13.48 -3.00
CA GLU A 108 25.91 -13.22 -3.39
C GLU A 108 26.19 -13.29 -4.90
N PHE A 109 25.34 -13.97 -5.67
CA PHE A 109 25.50 -14.21 -7.10
C PHE A 109 24.85 -13.14 -7.99
N ILE A 110 24.04 -12.24 -7.44
CA ILE A 110 23.40 -11.13 -8.17
C ILE A 110 23.91 -9.82 -7.59
N GLN A 111 24.90 -9.22 -8.25
CA GLN A 111 25.55 -7.98 -7.84
C GLN A 111 25.14 -6.79 -8.72
N SER A 112 24.53 -7.05 -9.87
CA SER A 112 24.08 -6.00 -10.79
C SER A 112 22.68 -6.24 -11.35
N TYR A 113 22.06 -5.16 -11.84
CA TYR A 113 20.78 -5.24 -12.53
C TYR A 113 20.86 -6.11 -13.80
N THR A 114 22.01 -6.13 -14.48
CA THR A 114 22.23 -6.97 -15.67
C THR A 114 22.25 -8.45 -15.29
N GLU A 115 23.00 -8.83 -14.26
CA GLU A 115 23.03 -10.21 -13.75
C GLU A 115 21.66 -10.67 -13.26
N LEU A 116 20.92 -9.78 -12.59
CA LEU A 116 19.53 -10.06 -12.20
C LEU A 116 18.66 -10.35 -13.43
N LEU A 117 18.77 -9.54 -14.48
CA LEU A 117 18.01 -9.75 -15.71
C LEU A 117 18.39 -11.07 -16.38
N GLU A 118 19.67 -11.38 -16.49
CA GLU A 118 20.16 -12.64 -17.04
C GLU A 118 19.62 -13.83 -16.23
N HIS A 119 19.66 -13.75 -14.90
CA HIS A 119 19.09 -14.76 -14.02
C HIS A 119 17.60 -14.94 -14.28
N ILE A 120 16.76 -13.90 -14.12
CA ILE A 120 15.29 -14.06 -14.22
C ILE A 120 14.76 -14.30 -15.64
N THR A 121 15.58 -14.10 -16.67
CA THR A 121 15.23 -14.45 -18.05
C THR A 121 15.65 -15.87 -18.43
N SER A 122 16.66 -16.42 -17.74
CA SER A 122 17.08 -17.81 -17.88
C SER A 122 15.95 -18.77 -17.59
N LYS A 123 16.04 -19.97 -18.18
CA LYS A 123 15.03 -21.02 -18.06
C LYS A 123 15.48 -22.11 -17.12
N ASP A 124 14.59 -22.51 -16.22
CA ASP A 124 14.78 -23.70 -15.40
C ASP A 124 14.66 -24.98 -16.25
N ASP A 125 14.95 -26.14 -15.65
CA ASP A 125 14.86 -27.46 -16.30
C ASP A 125 13.45 -27.79 -16.84
N ARG A 126 12.44 -27.02 -16.45
CA ARG A 126 11.03 -27.17 -16.86
C ARG A 126 10.62 -26.13 -17.90
N GLY A 127 11.55 -25.30 -18.38
CA GLY A 127 11.31 -24.26 -19.37
C GLY A 127 10.64 -22.99 -18.83
N ASN A 128 10.49 -22.85 -17.52
CA ASN A 128 9.96 -21.64 -16.89
C ASN A 128 11.07 -20.63 -16.64
N SER A 129 10.72 -19.34 -16.63
CA SER A 129 11.69 -18.33 -16.22
C SER A 129 12.06 -18.48 -14.74
N GLU A 130 13.36 -18.40 -14.48
CA GLU A 130 13.94 -18.41 -13.15
C GLU A 130 13.44 -17.24 -12.28
N LYS A 131 13.59 -17.40 -10.97
CA LYS A 131 13.16 -16.41 -9.97
C LYS A 131 14.31 -16.09 -9.03
N ALA A 132 14.43 -14.83 -8.62
CA ALA A 132 15.36 -14.40 -7.59
C ALA A 132 14.59 -14.14 -6.29
N HIS A 133 14.95 -14.86 -5.23
CA HIS A 133 14.39 -14.64 -3.89
C HIS A 133 15.15 -13.51 -3.21
N VAL A 134 14.42 -12.48 -2.76
CA VAL A 134 15.00 -11.39 -1.98
C VAL A 134 15.33 -11.93 -0.59
N LYS A 135 16.60 -11.80 -0.20
CA LYS A 135 17.14 -12.24 1.09
C LYS A 135 17.00 -11.19 2.18
N GLY A 136 17.10 -9.92 1.80
CA GLY A 136 16.90 -8.76 2.66
C GLY A 136 16.29 -7.60 1.89
N LEU A 137 15.40 -6.85 2.54
CA LEU A 137 14.80 -5.65 1.97
C LEU A 137 14.71 -4.61 3.07
N SER A 138 15.57 -3.59 3.02
CA SER A 138 15.69 -2.63 4.12
C SER A 138 15.59 -1.19 3.63
N VAL A 139 15.21 -0.29 4.53
CA VAL A 139 15.29 1.16 4.31
C VAL A 139 16.01 1.82 5.49
N GLY A 140 17.24 2.28 5.27
CA GLY A 140 18.15 2.62 6.36
C GLY A 140 18.33 1.41 7.28
N ASP A 141 18.11 1.61 8.58
CA ASP A 141 18.25 0.53 9.59
C ASP A 141 16.98 -0.33 9.77
N GLN A 142 15.95 -0.16 8.92
CA GLN A 142 14.68 -0.88 9.06
C GLN A 142 14.58 -2.04 8.07
N GLU A 143 14.55 -3.27 8.57
CA GLU A 143 14.16 -4.44 7.79
C GLU A 143 12.65 -4.41 7.49
N LEU A 144 12.28 -4.60 6.23
CA LEU A 144 10.90 -4.59 5.76
C LEU A 144 10.32 -6.01 5.70
N LEU A 145 11.13 -7.03 5.43
CA LEU A 145 10.67 -8.42 5.51
C LEU A 145 10.34 -8.77 6.98
N GLY A 146 9.27 -9.52 7.19
CA GLY A 146 8.70 -9.80 8.51
C GLY A 146 7.95 -8.64 9.15
N LYS A 147 7.88 -7.46 8.52
CA LYS A 147 7.18 -6.31 9.09
C LYS A 147 5.67 -6.46 8.96
N LYS A 148 4.96 -6.22 10.06
CA LYS A 148 3.49 -6.20 10.09
C LYS A 148 2.96 -4.83 9.68
N CYS A 149 2.05 -4.82 8.71
CA CYS A 149 1.41 -3.62 8.21
C CYS A 149 -0.10 -3.83 8.04
N ARG A 150 -0.84 -2.73 7.99
CA ARG A 150 -2.26 -2.72 7.69
C ARG A 150 -2.46 -2.41 6.23
N LEU A 151 -2.98 -3.38 5.48
CA LEU A 151 -3.24 -3.29 4.05
C LEU A 151 -4.70 -2.93 3.82
N VAL A 152 -4.95 -1.93 2.98
CA VAL A 152 -6.26 -1.66 2.41
C VAL A 152 -6.36 -2.45 1.10
N VAL A 153 -7.13 -3.52 1.13
CA VAL A 153 -7.31 -4.46 0.01
C VAL A 153 -8.61 -4.12 -0.71
N GLY A 154 -8.51 -3.88 -2.01
CA GLY A 154 -9.61 -3.83 -2.94
C GLY A 154 -9.67 -5.09 -3.80
N VAL A 155 -10.74 -5.20 -4.58
CA VAL A 155 -10.89 -6.26 -5.57
C VAL A 155 -11.03 -5.64 -6.94
N TRP A 156 -10.13 -5.99 -7.86
CA TRP A 156 -10.28 -5.63 -9.26
C TRP A 156 -10.93 -6.79 -10.01
N ASP A 157 -11.84 -6.45 -10.90
CA ASP A 157 -12.52 -7.39 -11.79
C ASP A 157 -12.59 -6.75 -13.18
N ASN A 158 -12.09 -7.46 -14.19
CA ASN A 158 -12.14 -7.03 -15.58
C ASN A 158 -13.15 -7.85 -16.42
N GLY A 159 -14.03 -8.62 -15.78
CA GLY A 159 -15.02 -9.49 -16.40
C GLY A 159 -14.49 -10.88 -16.79
N GLU A 160 -13.17 -11.05 -16.90
CA GLU A 160 -12.53 -12.35 -17.20
C GLU A 160 -11.76 -12.91 -16.00
N LYS A 161 -11.21 -12.02 -15.17
CA LYS A 161 -10.38 -12.36 -14.01
C LYS A 161 -10.65 -11.38 -12.88
N GLN A 162 -10.73 -11.95 -11.69
CA GLN A 162 -10.76 -11.22 -10.45
C GLN A 162 -9.42 -11.38 -9.72
N GLY A 163 -8.99 -10.32 -9.04
CA GLY A 163 -7.80 -10.37 -8.20
C GLY A 163 -7.84 -9.31 -7.11
N ASN A 164 -6.92 -9.44 -6.16
CA ASN A 164 -6.72 -8.41 -5.15
C ASN A 164 -5.85 -7.27 -5.71
N GLU A 165 -6.19 -6.05 -5.30
CA GLU A 165 -5.35 -4.87 -5.44
C GLU A 165 -5.11 -4.31 -4.04
N ILE A 166 -3.88 -3.84 -3.76
CA ILE A 166 -3.61 -3.12 -2.51
C ILE A 166 -3.61 -1.62 -2.82
N ALA A 167 -4.64 -0.93 -2.35
CA ALA A 167 -4.80 0.50 -2.53
C ALA A 167 -3.80 1.31 -1.68
N LYS A 168 -3.49 0.81 -0.47
CA LYS A 168 -2.61 1.49 0.49
C LYS A 168 -2.03 0.52 1.51
N VAL A 169 -0.78 0.74 1.90
CA VAL A 169 -0.17 0.14 3.10
C VAL A 169 0.01 1.19 4.19
N MET A 170 -0.32 0.81 5.43
CA MET A 170 -0.21 1.66 6.61
C MET A 170 0.63 0.96 7.66
N GLN A 171 1.53 1.71 8.30
CA GLN A 171 2.27 1.20 9.44
C GLN A 171 1.33 0.98 10.62
N ILE A 172 1.50 -0.15 11.29
CA ILE A 172 0.90 -0.40 12.60
C ILE A 172 1.99 -0.06 13.59
N ALA A 173 1.79 0.98 14.41
CA ALA A 173 2.70 1.23 15.53
C ALA A 173 2.81 -0.07 16.33
N ALA A 174 4.03 -0.45 16.72
CA ALA A 174 4.24 -1.64 17.53
C ALA A 174 3.66 -1.44 18.94
N ALA A 175 2.33 -1.54 19.10
CA ALA A 175 1.65 -1.65 20.38
C ALA A 175 0.17 -2.02 20.23
N SER A 176 -0.21 -3.01 21.05
CA SER A 176 -1.56 -3.51 21.36
C SER A 176 -2.22 -4.42 20.31
N GLY A 177 -2.58 -5.63 20.79
CA GLY A 177 -3.09 -6.76 20.01
C GLY A 177 -4.37 -6.48 19.22
N PRO A 178 -4.89 -7.50 18.53
CA PRO A 178 -5.97 -7.35 17.55
C PRO A 178 -7.16 -6.62 18.18
N ARG A 179 -7.48 -5.44 17.64
CA ARG A 179 -8.78 -4.82 17.90
C ARG A 179 -9.83 -5.71 17.24
N LYS A 180 -10.66 -6.35 18.06
CA LYS A 180 -11.84 -7.07 17.60
C LYS A 180 -12.62 -6.19 16.62
N PRO A 181 -13.12 -6.75 15.49
CA PRO A 181 -14.06 -6.04 14.64
C PRO A 181 -15.27 -5.63 15.47
N THR A 182 -15.41 -4.33 15.74
CA THR A 182 -16.64 -3.80 16.33
C THR A 182 -17.70 -3.77 15.24
N LYS A 183 -18.75 -4.56 15.46
CA LYS A 183 -20.03 -4.52 14.75
C LYS A 183 -20.46 -3.05 14.59
N ALA A 184 -20.66 -2.60 13.35
CA ALA A 184 -21.15 -1.25 13.08
C ALA A 184 -22.43 -1.02 13.90
N ALA A 185 -22.43 0.00 14.75
CA ALA A 185 -23.63 0.42 15.45
C ALA A 185 -24.62 0.95 14.40
N PRO A 186 -25.93 0.63 14.50
CA PRO A 186 -26.93 1.20 13.62
C PRO A 186 -26.87 2.73 13.74
N THR A 187 -26.84 3.39 12.59
CA THR A 187 -26.96 4.84 12.46
C THR A 187 -28.20 5.32 13.21
N THR A 188 -28.00 5.96 14.36
CA THR A 188 -29.05 6.77 14.99
C THR A 188 -29.41 7.88 14.02
N GLN A 189 -30.63 7.79 13.50
CA GLN A 189 -31.36 8.87 12.86
C GLN A 189 -31.10 10.20 13.58
N SER A 190 -30.63 11.18 12.81
CA SER A 190 -30.61 12.58 13.20
C SER A 190 -32.05 13.00 13.54
N ALA A 191 -32.32 13.24 14.83
CA ALA A 191 -33.51 13.96 15.24
C ALA A 191 -33.43 15.42 14.73
N PRO A 192 -34.54 16.01 14.27
CA PRO A 192 -34.55 17.37 13.73
C PRO A 192 -34.14 18.38 14.81
N ALA A 193 -33.21 19.26 14.46
CA ALA A 193 -32.75 20.34 15.31
C ALA A 193 -33.93 21.26 15.68
N ALA A 194 -34.31 21.26 16.95
CA ALA A 194 -35.18 22.28 17.51
C ALA A 194 -34.46 23.64 17.44
N GLN A 195 -35.06 24.56 16.69
CA GLN A 195 -34.66 25.96 16.57
C GLN A 195 -34.52 26.58 17.96
N LYS A 196 -33.29 26.95 18.35
CA LYS A 196 -33.05 27.94 19.39
C LYS A 196 -32.87 29.31 18.75
N ALA A 197 -33.66 30.24 19.25
CA ALA A 197 -33.84 31.60 18.78
C ALA A 197 -32.53 32.41 18.69
N ALA A 198 -32.55 33.35 17.76
CA ALA A 198 -31.48 34.31 17.49
C ALA A 198 -31.17 35.21 18.70
N PRO A 199 -29.89 35.53 18.96
CA PRO A 199 -29.53 36.60 19.88
C PRO A 199 -29.85 37.98 19.28
N ALA A 200 -30.44 38.85 20.09
CA ALA A 200 -30.80 40.22 19.74
C ALA A 200 -29.56 41.08 19.35
N PRO A 201 -29.70 42.05 18.43
CA PRO A 201 -28.62 42.95 18.04
C PRO A 201 -28.28 43.93 19.16
N ARG A 202 -26.98 44.11 19.45
CA ARG A 202 -26.50 45.20 20.31
C ARG A 202 -26.43 46.52 19.52
N PRO A 203 -26.75 47.65 20.16
CA PRO A 203 -26.76 48.96 19.53
C PRO A 203 -25.34 49.46 19.21
N ALA A 204 -25.22 50.17 18.09
CA ALA A 204 -24.02 50.86 17.65
C ALA A 204 -23.69 52.06 18.57
N PRO A 205 -22.42 52.28 18.94
CA PRO A 205 -22.01 53.53 19.55
C PRO A 205 -21.99 54.67 18.52
N ALA A 206 -22.50 55.82 18.95
CA ALA A 206 -22.65 57.05 18.19
C ALA A 206 -21.33 57.67 17.74
N ALA A 207 -21.36 58.29 16.56
CA ALA A 207 -20.32 59.18 16.06
C ALA A 207 -20.29 60.49 16.85
N PRO A 208 -19.11 61.07 17.15
CA PRO A 208 -19.00 62.48 17.44
C PRO A 208 -18.75 63.28 16.15
N THR A 209 -19.72 64.13 15.82
CA THR A 209 -19.58 65.32 14.97
C THR A 209 -18.91 66.44 15.77
N GLY A 210 -17.92 67.12 15.18
CA GLY A 210 -17.34 68.35 15.77
C GLY A 210 -16.18 68.90 14.94
N GLN A 211 -16.43 70.05 14.31
CA GLN A 211 -15.61 70.77 13.32
C GLN A 211 -14.50 71.66 13.92
N ALA A 212 -13.60 72.10 13.03
CA ALA A 212 -12.87 73.39 12.93
C ALA A 212 -11.36 73.13 12.71
N GLU A 213 -10.81 73.23 11.49
CA GLU A 213 -10.48 74.47 10.75
C GLU A 213 -9.66 75.45 11.60
N VAL A 214 -8.32 75.48 11.42
CA VAL A 214 -7.47 76.69 11.36
C VAL A 214 -6.14 76.37 10.64
N ASP A 215 -5.98 77.03 9.48
CA ASP A 215 -4.80 77.67 8.87
C ASP A 215 -3.39 77.05 8.83
N LEU A 216 -2.81 77.20 7.63
CA LEU A 216 -1.39 76.99 7.26
C LEU A 216 -0.50 78.12 7.79
N PRO A 217 0.83 77.92 7.76
CA PRO A 217 1.60 78.87 6.95
C PRO A 217 2.69 78.24 6.07
N PHE A 218 2.98 78.99 4.99
CA PHE A 218 4.03 78.89 3.95
C PHE A 218 3.70 78.13 2.67
#